data_AF-A0AAU7KXY5-F1
#
_entry.id   AF-A0AAU7KXY5-F1
#
_cell.length_a   1.000
_cell.length_b   1.000
_cell.length_c   1.000
_cell.angle_alpha   90.00
_cell.angle_beta   90.00
_cell.angle_gamma   90.00
#
_symmetry.space_group_name_H-M   'P 1'
#
loop_
_entity.id
_entity.type
_entity.pdbx_description
1 polymer ?
#
loop_
_entity_poly.entity_id
_entity_poly.type
_entity_poly.pdbx_seq_one_letter_code
_entity_poly.pdbx_strand_id
1 'polypeptide(L)'
;MNLGLLYRVLGLPGLRFLLLVVGYSVGHEIADYLGREYRGGVSWGMTLGYHSWGVGLLSLVEGVVVYRWSRRWVRLEWLAATITAAIVLTCTGILTGYSGAWAHPYRLAWFQGCAVAAIFLPLIVHRLVNRWRHARAGRR
;
A
#
# COMPACT_ATOMS: atom_id res chain seq x y z
N MET A 1 25.95 -6.00 0.91
CA MET A 1 24.58 -6.10 0.35
C MET A 1 24.33 -4.86 -0.50
N ASN A 2 23.82 -5.00 -1.74
CA ASN A 2 23.71 -3.87 -2.67
C ASN A 2 22.65 -2.86 -2.17
N LEU A 3 22.95 -1.56 -2.12
CA LEU A 3 22.07 -0.54 -1.50
C LEU A 3 20.68 -0.50 -2.16
N GLY A 4 20.62 -0.73 -3.48
CA GLY A 4 19.37 -0.81 -4.24
C GLY A 4 18.52 -2.04 -3.91
N LEU A 5 19.13 -3.16 -3.50
CA LEU A 5 18.41 -4.34 -3.02
C LEU A 5 17.73 -4.05 -1.68
N LEU A 6 18.47 -3.44 -0.75
CA LEU A 6 17.99 -3.10 0.59
C LEU A 6 16.81 -2.13 0.51
N TYR A 7 16.90 -1.15 -0.39
CA TYR A 7 15.78 -0.24 -0.69
C TYR A 7 14.57 -0.98 -1.29
N ARG A 8 14.75 -1.90 -2.25
CA ARG A 8 13.62 -2.60 -2.90
C ARG A 8 12.93 -3.61 -2.00
N VAL A 9 13.68 -4.30 -1.14
CA VAL A 9 13.18 -5.39 -0.31
C VAL A 9 12.70 -4.91 1.06
N LEU A 10 13.30 -3.86 1.62
CA LEU A 10 12.94 -3.38 2.96
C LEU A 10 12.43 -1.94 2.93
N GLY A 11 13.11 -1.07 2.20
CA GLY A 11 12.75 0.36 2.13
C GLY A 11 11.38 0.61 1.53
N LEU A 12 11.10 0.03 0.36
CA LEU A 12 9.83 0.21 -0.35
C LEU A 12 8.66 -0.41 0.42
N PRO A 13 8.74 -1.66 0.92
CA PRO A 13 7.67 -2.24 1.74
C PRO A 13 7.45 -1.48 3.05
N GLY A 14 8.52 -1.05 3.72
CA GLY A 14 8.43 -0.21 4.92
C GLY A 14 7.74 1.12 4.65
N LEU A 15 8.10 1.79 3.55
CA LEU A 15 7.45 3.04 3.14
C LEU A 15 5.96 2.84 2.83
N ARG A 16 5.60 1.77 2.13
CA ARG A 16 4.20 1.42 1.84
C ARG A 16 3.42 1.17 3.13
N PHE A 17 3.98 0.41 4.05
CA PHE A 17 3.36 0.14 5.34
C PHE A 17 3.15 1.43 6.14
N LEU A 18 4.15 2.31 6.23
CA LEU A 18 4.03 3.59 6.92
C LEU A 18 2.97 4.49 6.26
N LEU A 19 2.95 4.59 4.93
CA LEU A 19 1.93 5.36 4.21
C LEU A 19 0.52 4.82 4.47
N LEU A 20 0.36 3.49 4.51
CA LEU A 20 -0.91 2.87 4.84
C LEU A 20 -1.33 3.19 6.28
N VAL A 21 -0.44 3.02 7.25
CA VAL A 21 -0.72 3.29 8.67
C VAL A 21 -1.09 4.75 8.89
N VAL A 22 -0.31 5.68 8.32
CA VAL A 22 -0.58 7.12 8.44
C VAL A 22 -1.89 7.49 7.75
N GLY A 23 -2.09 7.07 6.50
CA GLY A 23 -3.32 7.38 5.75
C GLY A 23 -4.57 6.80 6.40
N TYR A 24 -4.46 5.60 6.97
CA TYR A 24 -5.55 5.00 7.74
C TYR A 24 -5.81 5.76 9.05
N SER A 25 -4.77 6.15 9.78
CA SER A 25 -4.90 6.90 11.04
C SER A 25 -5.59 8.24 10.83
N VAL A 26 -5.26 8.96 9.75
CA VAL A 26 -5.98 10.19 9.36
C VAL A 26 -7.46 9.91 9.12
N GLY A 27 -7.80 8.82 8.42
CA GLY A 27 -9.20 8.42 8.24
C GLY A 27 -9.91 8.07 9.55
N HIS A 28 -9.18 7.52 10.52
CA HIS A 28 -9.70 7.24 11.85
C HIS A 28 -10.05 8.52 12.61
N GLU A 29 -9.16 9.51 12.60
CA GLU A 29 -9.39 10.83 13.23
C GLU A 29 -10.57 11.57 12.58
N ILE A 30 -10.67 11.53 11.25
CA ILE A 30 -11.82 12.11 10.52
C ILE A 30 -13.12 11.42 10.93
N ALA A 31 -13.12 10.09 10.99
CA ALA A 31 -14.27 9.32 11.46
C ALA A 31 -14.63 9.62 12.93
N ASP A 32 -13.62 9.88 13.77
CA ASP A 32 -13.85 10.27 15.15
C ASP A 32 -14.51 11.64 15.27
N TYR A 33 -14.19 12.57 14.38
CA TYR A 33 -14.82 13.88 14.28
C TYR A 33 -16.26 13.78 13.76
N LEU A 34 -16.53 12.91 12.78
CA LEU A 34 -17.85 12.76 12.14
C LEU A 34 -18.87 11.98 12.99
N GLY A 35 -18.44 11.32 14.08
CA GLY A 35 -19.33 10.72 15.08
C GLY A 35 -19.50 9.20 14.96
N ARG A 36 -20.32 8.63 15.84
CA ARG A 36 -20.39 7.17 16.08
C ARG A 36 -20.72 6.34 14.85
N GLU A 37 -21.54 6.87 13.94
CA GLU A 37 -21.89 6.21 12.69
C GLU A 37 -20.67 5.92 11.81
N TYR A 38 -19.61 6.73 11.95
CA TYR A 38 -18.36 6.67 11.19
C TYR A 38 -17.21 5.93 11.92
N ARG A 39 -17.32 5.71 13.23
CA ARG A 39 -16.22 5.20 14.08
C ARG A 39 -15.93 3.71 13.99
N GLY A 40 -16.89 2.90 13.54
CA GLY A 40 -16.76 1.44 13.59
C GLY A 40 -16.56 0.86 15.01
N GLY A 41 -16.65 -0.45 15.15
CA GLY A 41 -16.39 -1.15 16.41
C GLY A 41 -14.90 -1.43 16.66
N VAL A 42 -14.54 -1.86 17.88
CA VAL A 42 -13.17 -2.29 18.23
C VAL A 42 -12.68 -3.46 17.37
N SER A 43 -13.59 -4.38 17.00
CA SER A 43 -13.34 -5.47 16.06
C SER A 43 -12.88 -4.99 14.69
N TRP A 44 -13.35 -3.81 14.26
CA TRP A 44 -12.95 -3.20 12.99
C TRP A 44 -11.50 -2.70 13.03
N GLY A 45 -11.09 -2.07 14.14
CA GLY A 45 -9.71 -1.64 14.35
C GLY A 45 -8.72 -2.82 14.36
N MET A 46 -9.07 -3.91 15.05
CA MET A 46 -8.23 -5.13 15.06
C MET A 46 -8.13 -5.77 13.67
N THR A 47 -9.27 -5.92 12.98
CA THR A 47 -9.32 -6.49 11.62
C THR A 47 -8.41 -5.71 10.67
N LEU A 48 -8.49 -4.39 10.67
CA LEU A 48 -7.66 -3.56 9.79
C LEU A 48 -6.18 -3.51 10.22
N GLY A 49 -5.90 -3.65 11.51
CA GLY A 49 -4.54 -3.89 12.01
C GLY A 49 -3.93 -5.13 11.37
N TYR A 50 -4.64 -6.26 11.39
CA TYR A 50 -4.18 -7.50 10.74
C TYR A 50 -3.99 -7.35 9.23
N HIS A 51 -4.92 -6.65 8.56
CA HIS A 51 -4.80 -6.40 7.12
C HIS A 51 -3.59 -5.53 6.78
N SER A 52 -3.28 -4.52 7.61
CA SER A 52 -2.10 -3.67 7.42
C SER A 52 -0.79 -4.46 7.48
N TRP A 53 -0.69 -5.40 8.43
CA TRP A 53 0.44 -6.34 8.49
C TRP A 53 0.49 -7.26 7.28
N GLY A 54 -0.66 -7.75 6.81
CA GLY A 54 -0.77 -8.51 5.57
C GLY A 54 -0.25 -7.74 4.35
N VAL A 55 -0.58 -6.45 4.21
CA VAL A 55 -0.06 -5.58 3.15
C VAL A 55 1.46 -5.43 3.24
N GLY A 56 2.00 -5.29 4.46
CA GLY A 56 3.44 -5.23 4.71
C GLY A 56 4.15 -6.51 4.26
N LEU A 57 3.64 -7.68 4.67
CA LEU A 57 4.18 -8.99 4.26
C LEU A 57 4.09 -9.20 2.74
N LEU A 58 2.94 -8.90 2.13
CA LEU A 58 2.77 -8.98 0.68
C LEU A 58 3.76 -8.07 -0.06
N SER A 59 4.00 -6.86 0.45
CA SER A 59 4.96 -5.93 -0.14
C SER A 59 6.41 -6.44 0.00
N LEU A 60 6.76 -7.12 1.10
CA LEU A 60 8.07 -7.79 1.25
C LEU A 60 8.24 -8.90 0.20
N VAL A 61 7.23 -9.75 0.03
CA VAL A 61 7.24 -10.82 -0.97
C VAL A 61 7.34 -10.24 -2.38
N GLU A 62 6.57 -9.20 -2.69
CA GLU A 62 6.66 -8.46 -3.95
C GLU A 62 8.10 -7.95 -4.18
N GLY A 63 8.71 -7.31 -3.19
CA GLY A 63 10.07 -6.78 -3.28
C GLY A 63 11.12 -7.87 -3.59
N VAL A 64 10.98 -9.05 -2.99
CA VAL A 64 11.88 -10.19 -3.24
C VAL A 64 11.66 -10.79 -4.64
N VAL A 65 10.40 -11.01 -5.04
CA VAL A 65 10.05 -11.55 -6.37
C VAL A 65 10.50 -10.61 -7.48
N VAL A 66 10.17 -9.33 -7.33
CA VAL A 66 10.60 -8.27 -8.24
C VAL A 66 12.11 -8.22 -8.27
N TYR A 67 12.84 -8.22 -7.15
CA TYR A 67 14.30 -8.21 -7.22
C TYR A 67 14.89 -9.40 -8.00
N ARG A 68 14.37 -10.62 -7.76
CA ARG A 68 14.86 -11.84 -8.40
C ARG A 68 14.61 -11.87 -9.91
N TRP A 69 13.52 -11.25 -10.39
CA TRP A 69 13.15 -11.22 -11.81
C TRP A 69 13.37 -9.86 -12.53
N SER A 70 13.60 -8.76 -11.82
CA SER A 70 13.59 -7.38 -12.36
C SER A 70 14.89 -6.90 -12.98
N ARG A 71 15.97 -7.70 -13.00
CA ARG A 71 17.22 -7.29 -13.68
C ARG A 71 17.03 -6.87 -15.14
N ARG A 72 15.89 -7.17 -15.77
CA ARG A 72 15.61 -6.83 -17.17
C ARG A 72 14.37 -5.97 -17.45
N TRP A 73 13.42 -5.73 -16.53
CA TRP A 73 12.13 -5.12 -16.93
C TRP A 73 11.42 -4.27 -15.88
N VAL A 74 11.38 -2.95 -16.10
CA VAL A 74 10.54 -1.98 -15.33
C VAL A 74 9.04 -2.32 -15.39
N ARG A 75 8.59 -3.00 -16.46
CA ARG A 75 7.18 -3.46 -16.58
C ARG A 75 6.78 -4.46 -15.50
N LEU A 76 7.72 -5.26 -14.99
CA LEU A 76 7.45 -6.23 -13.93
C LEU A 76 7.13 -5.55 -12.59
N GLU A 77 7.72 -4.40 -12.30
CA GLU A 77 7.47 -3.65 -11.06
C GLU A 77 6.02 -3.15 -11.01
N TRP A 78 5.52 -2.61 -12.12
CA TRP A 78 4.13 -2.16 -12.24
C TRP A 78 3.15 -3.33 -12.22
N LEU A 79 3.46 -4.43 -12.91
CA LEU A 79 2.61 -5.62 -12.89
C LEU A 79 2.50 -6.20 -11.47
N ALA A 80 3.63 -6.32 -10.77
CA ALA A 80 3.67 -6.85 -9.42
C ALA A 80 2.89 -5.96 -8.45
N ALA A 81 3.04 -4.63 -8.54
CA ALA A 81 2.25 -3.68 -7.76
C ALA A 81 0.74 -3.79 -8.04
N THR A 82 0.34 -3.96 -9.30
CA THR A 82 -1.06 -4.18 -9.68
C THR A 82 -1.60 -5.48 -9.09
N ILE A 83 -0.82 -6.57 -9.15
CA ILE A 83 -1.21 -7.86 -8.54
C ILE A 83 -1.35 -7.71 -7.02
N THR A 84 -0.39 -7.07 -6.35
CA THR A 84 -0.45 -6.80 -4.91
C THR A 84 -1.69 -5.99 -4.56
N ALA A 85 -1.99 -4.92 -5.31
CA ALA A 85 -3.19 -4.13 -5.11
C ALA A 85 -4.46 -4.97 -5.30
N ALA A 86 -4.53 -5.76 -6.37
CA ALA A 86 -5.67 -6.64 -6.63
C ALA A 86 -5.89 -7.67 -5.50
N ILE A 87 -4.81 -8.29 -5.01
CA ILE A 87 -4.85 -9.21 -3.86
C ILE A 87 -5.38 -8.48 -2.62
N VAL A 88 -4.84 -7.31 -2.30
CA VAL A 88 -5.27 -6.54 -1.13
C VAL A 88 -6.74 -6.16 -1.23
N LEU A 89 -7.20 -5.65 -2.38
CA LEU A 89 -8.60 -5.28 -2.61
C LEU A 89 -9.52 -6.51 -2.50
N THR A 90 -9.13 -7.64 -3.08
CA THR A 90 -9.92 -8.86 -3.09
C THR A 90 -9.99 -9.49 -1.69
N CYS A 91 -8.85 -9.63 -1.01
CA CYS A 91 -8.78 -10.18 0.34
C CYS A 91 -9.55 -9.28 1.32
N THR A 92 -9.35 -7.97 1.29
CA THR A 92 -10.11 -7.05 2.15
C THR A 92 -11.61 -7.11 1.84
N GLY A 93 -12.02 -7.13 0.57
CA GLY A 93 -13.44 -7.21 0.19
C GLY A 93 -14.13 -8.52 0.60
N ILE A 94 -13.45 -9.66 0.42
CA ILE A 94 -13.99 -10.98 0.79
C ILE A 94 -14.00 -11.13 2.31
N LEU A 95 -12.88 -10.87 3.00
CA LEU A 95 -12.74 -11.09 4.44
C LEU A 95 -13.60 -10.14 5.28
N THR A 96 -13.90 -8.96 4.77
CA THR A 96 -14.88 -8.06 5.40
C THR A 96 -16.32 -8.56 5.26
N GLY A 97 -16.65 -9.33 4.21
CA GLY A 97 -17.93 -10.03 4.07
C GLY A 97 -18.22 -11.00 5.20
N TYR A 98 -17.19 -11.60 5.79
CA TYR A 98 -17.32 -12.60 6.86
C TYR A 98 -17.29 -12.01 8.28
N SER A 99 -16.90 -10.75 8.47
CA SER A 99 -16.62 -10.17 9.80
C SER A 99 -17.65 -9.14 10.29
N GLY A 100 -18.82 -9.01 9.65
CA GLY A 100 -19.84 -7.98 9.97
C GLY A 100 -19.41 -6.54 9.63
N ALA A 101 -18.21 -6.46 9.09
CA ALA A 101 -17.45 -5.32 8.64
C ALA A 101 -18.17 -4.51 7.54
N TRP A 102 -19.10 -5.14 6.81
CA TRP A 102 -20.00 -4.48 5.86
C TRP A 102 -20.90 -3.40 6.49
N ALA A 103 -21.04 -3.37 7.82
CA ALA A 103 -21.74 -2.29 8.52
C ALA A 103 -21.08 -0.90 8.35
N HIS A 104 -19.80 -0.84 7.92
CA HIS A 104 -19.05 0.41 7.77
C HIS A 104 -18.35 0.51 6.39
N PRO A 105 -19.12 0.56 5.28
CA PRO A 105 -18.59 0.45 3.92
C PRO A 105 -17.63 1.59 3.55
N TYR A 106 -17.86 2.79 4.09
CA TYR A 106 -17.00 3.96 3.85
C TYR A 106 -15.60 3.77 4.44
N ARG A 107 -15.47 3.06 5.58
CA ARG A 107 -14.20 2.80 6.24
C ARG A 107 -13.38 1.74 5.51
N LEU A 108 -14.06 0.75 4.92
CA LEU A 108 -13.44 -0.21 4.02
C LEU A 108 -12.89 0.48 2.77
N ALA A 109 -13.73 1.29 2.13
CA ALA A 109 -13.36 2.03 0.93
C ALA A 109 -12.18 2.97 1.19
N TRP A 110 -12.16 3.65 2.35
CA TRP A 110 -11.03 4.48 2.77
C TRP A 110 -9.75 3.65 2.91
N PHE A 111 -9.80 2.53 3.64
CA PHE A 111 -8.65 1.65 3.81
C PHE A 111 -8.12 1.12 2.48
N GLN A 112 -9.00 0.67 1.58
CA GLN A 112 -8.66 0.21 0.24
C GLN A 112 -8.02 1.33 -0.58
N GLY A 113 -8.55 2.55 -0.51
CA GLY A 113 -7.95 3.74 -1.12
C GLY A 113 -6.55 4.02 -0.58
N CYS A 114 -6.35 3.98 0.73
CA CYS A 114 -5.05 4.13 1.36
C CYS A 114 -4.06 3.03 0.93
N ALA A 115 -4.50 1.78 0.83
CA ALA A 115 -3.65 0.68 0.39
C ALA A 115 -3.21 0.84 -1.08
N VAL A 116 -4.12 1.21 -1.97
CA VAL A 116 -3.79 1.50 -3.38
C VAL A 116 -2.82 2.68 -3.46
N ALA A 117 -3.11 3.77 -2.74
CA ALA A 117 -2.22 4.93 -2.70
C ALA A 117 -0.83 4.55 -2.16
N ALA A 118 -0.76 3.82 -1.05
CA ALA A 118 0.49 3.36 -0.47
C ALA A 118 1.30 2.53 -1.48
N ILE A 119 0.68 1.63 -2.23
CA ILE A 119 1.36 0.76 -3.21
C ILE A 119 1.92 1.56 -4.39
N PHE A 120 1.13 2.47 -4.98
CA PHE A 120 1.47 3.14 -6.23
C PHE A 120 2.22 4.47 -6.06
N LEU A 121 1.95 5.25 -5.01
CA LEU A 121 2.57 6.57 -4.82
C LEU A 121 4.10 6.52 -4.82
N PRO A 122 4.76 5.58 -4.12
CA PRO A 122 6.22 5.45 -4.16
C PRO A 122 6.77 5.17 -5.57
N LEU A 123 6.06 4.34 -6.36
CA LEU A 123 6.46 4.00 -7.73
C LEU A 123 6.31 5.20 -8.67
N ILE A 124 5.22 5.96 -8.54
CA ILE A 124 4.98 7.19 -9.30
C ILE A 124 6.06 8.22 -8.99
N VAL A 125 6.33 8.47 -7.70
CA VAL A 125 7.37 9.41 -7.26
C VAL A 125 8.74 8.99 -7.77
N HIS A 126 9.10 7.71 -7.66
CA HIS A 126 10.36 7.18 -8.18
C HIS A 126 10.51 7.45 -9.68
N ARG A 127 9.46 7.20 -10.46
CA ARG A 127 9.45 7.43 -11.92
C ARG A 127 9.58 8.91 -12.27
N LEU A 128 8.86 9.79 -11.56
CA LEU A 128 8.91 11.24 -11.76
C LEU A 128 10.31 11.79 -11.45
N VAL A 129 10.91 11.39 -10.33
CA VAL A 129 12.27 11.79 -9.95
C VAL A 129 13.30 11.34 -10.99
N ASN A 130 13.20 10.10 -11.48
CA ASN A 130 14.12 9.61 -12.51
C ASN A 130 13.97 10.39 -13.82
N ARG A 131 12.74 10.64 -14.28
CA ARG A 131 12.48 11.46 -15.48
C ARG A 131 13.07 12.86 -15.33
N TRP A 132 12.89 13.48 -14.17
CA TRP A 132 13.40 14.81 -13.90
C TRP A 132 14.93 14.87 -13.85
N ARG A 133 15.59 13.85 -13.29
CA ARG A 133 17.06 13.72 -13.31
C ARG A 133 17.60 13.59 -14.73
N HIS A 134 16.99 12.74 -15.57
CA HIS A 134 17.39 12.62 -16.97
C HIS A 134 17.16 13.91 -17.77
N ALA A 135 16.04 14.60 -17.54
CA ALA A 135 15.74 15.88 -18.19
C ALA A 135 16.70 17.02 -17.78
N ARG A 136 17.37 16.92 -16.64
CA ARG A 136 18.46 17.82 -16.23
C ARG A 136 19.81 17.41 -16.82
N ALA A 137 20.08 16.11 -16.93
CA ALA A 137 21.33 15.61 -17.46
C ALA A 137 21.48 15.87 -18.97
N GLY A 138 20.38 15.81 -19.75
CA GLY A 138 20.39 16.17 -21.18
C GLY A 138 20.32 17.68 -21.45
N ARG A 139 20.35 18.53 -20.41
CA ARG A 139 20.42 20.00 -20.51
C ARG A 139 21.80 20.56 -20.14
N ARG A 140 22.77 19.68 -19.87
CA ARG A 140 24.19 20.00 -19.69
C ARG A 140 24.96 19.48 -20.89
#